data_AF-T1CVN5-F1
#
_entry.id   AF-T1CVN5-F1
#
_cell.length_a   1.000
_cell.length_b   1.000
_cell.length_c   1.000
_cell.angle_alpha   90.00
_cell.angle_beta   90.00
_cell.angle_gamma   90.00
#
_symmetry.space_group_name_H-M   'P 1'
#
loop_
_entity.id
_entity.type
_entity.pdbx_description
1 polymer ?
#
loop_
_entity_poly.entity_id
_entity_poly.type
_entity_poly.pdbx_seq_one_letter_code
_entity_poly.pdbx_strand_id
1 'polypeptide(L)'
;MEPLLRRLEEVRRRPKFRGLLLDISSGGGEVVASQDLYLGVKRVAAAKPVVASVGSLAASGAYLAALGAHRIFAYEESEVGSIGVVLPHIAVQGLLDRLGIQVELLHQGRHKDAYQGLRPLTDEEREKLGRVTDVIYQSFIDTVARERRMPREKVLPLADRGVLDRAAGTRPRVGRCAGGPGGRVGRTCP
;
A
#
# COMPACT_ATOMS: atom_id res chain seq x y z
N MET A 1 -7.90 11.90 6.17
CA MET A 1 -8.40 10.90 5.21
C MET A 1 -9.83 11.20 4.74
N GLU A 2 -10.77 11.48 5.65
CA GLU A 2 -12.18 11.77 5.34
C GLU A 2 -12.47 12.77 4.20
N PRO A 3 -11.75 13.91 4.09
CA PRO A 3 -11.98 14.84 2.98
C PRO A 3 -11.72 14.24 1.60
N LEU A 4 -10.75 13.33 1.48
CA LEU A 4 -10.39 12.68 0.22
C LEU A 4 -11.43 11.62 -0.18
N LEU A 5 -11.89 10.80 0.76
CA LEU A 5 -12.96 9.83 0.51
C LEU A 5 -14.27 10.51 0.11
N ARG A 6 -14.60 11.65 0.73
CA ARG A 6 -15.75 12.48 0.31
C ARG A 6 -15.61 12.98 -1.13
N ARG A 7 -14.41 13.41 -1.54
CA ARG A 7 -14.14 13.82 -2.93
C ARG A 7 -14.29 12.67 -3.91
N LEU A 8 -13.80 11.47 -3.58
CA LEU A 8 -13.98 10.29 -4.43
C LEU A 8 -15.48 9.98 -4.63
N GLU A 9 -16.27 10.08 -3.57
CA GLU A 9 -17.72 9.87 -3.66
C GLU A 9 -18.42 10.96 -4.47
N GLU A 10 -17.99 12.22 -4.35
CA GLU A 10 -18.48 13.32 -5.18
C GLU A 10 -18.18 13.07 -6.66
N VAL A 11 -16.95 12.68 -6.98
CA VAL A 11 -16.52 12.32 -8.34
C VAL A 11 -17.35 11.16 -8.87
N ARG A 12 -17.65 10.15 -8.05
CA ARG A 12 -18.50 9.02 -8.44
C ARG A 12 -19.93 9.46 -8.78
N ARG A 13 -20.58 10.25 -7.92
CA ARG A 13 -22.02 10.57 -8.02
C ARG A 13 -22.36 11.69 -8.99
N ARG A 14 -21.52 12.73 -9.11
CA ARG A 14 -21.91 13.93 -9.88
C ARG A 14 -21.68 13.73 -11.40
N PRO A 15 -22.68 13.93 -12.27
CA PRO A 15 -22.53 13.72 -13.71
C PRO A 15 -21.49 14.63 -14.40
N LYS A 16 -21.22 15.82 -13.83
CA LYS A 16 -20.23 16.76 -14.36
C LYS A 16 -18.81 16.20 -14.43
N PHE A 17 -18.46 15.25 -13.55
CA PHE A 17 -17.17 14.58 -13.58
C PHE A 17 -17.22 13.39 -14.53
N ARG A 18 -16.35 13.38 -15.54
CA ARG A 18 -16.31 12.32 -16.55
C ARG A 18 -15.37 11.16 -16.21
N GLY A 19 -14.50 11.34 -15.23
CA GLY A 19 -13.51 10.36 -14.78
C GLY A 19 -12.66 10.90 -13.63
N LEU A 20 -11.66 10.12 -13.23
CA LEU A 20 -10.71 10.45 -12.18
C LEU A 20 -9.28 10.20 -12.67
N LEU A 21 -8.43 11.22 -12.53
CA LEU A 21 -6.98 11.06 -12.55
C LEU A 21 -6.50 11.05 -11.10
N LEU A 22 -5.91 9.94 -10.67
CA LEU A 22 -5.27 9.82 -9.37
C LEU A 22 -3.77 10.10 -9.54
N ASP A 23 -3.35 11.31 -9.21
CA ASP A 23 -1.94 11.69 -9.20
C ASP A 23 -1.29 11.29 -7.87
N ILE A 24 -0.21 10.51 -7.92
CA ILE A 24 0.37 9.84 -6.76
C ILE A 24 1.85 10.18 -6.64
N SER A 25 2.21 10.73 -5.49
CA SER A 25 3.60 10.85 -5.04
C SER A 25 3.64 10.62 -3.53
N SER A 26 3.71 9.36 -3.10
CA SER A 26 3.58 8.95 -1.71
C SER A 26 4.24 7.61 -1.41
N GLY A 27 4.89 7.52 -0.24
CA GLY A 27 5.47 6.29 0.30
C GLY A 27 4.46 5.33 0.94
N GLY A 28 3.17 5.70 1.00
CA GLY A 28 2.13 4.94 1.67
C GLY A 28 1.74 5.53 3.02
N GLY A 29 1.34 4.68 3.97
CA GLY A 29 0.85 5.10 5.26
C GLY A 29 0.13 3.99 6.02
N GLU A 30 -0.87 4.37 6.81
CA GLU A 30 -1.65 3.47 7.64
C GLU A 30 -2.47 2.47 6.79
N VAL A 31 -2.58 1.23 7.27
CA VAL A 31 -3.14 0.08 6.55
C VAL A 31 -4.62 0.29 6.21
N VAL A 32 -5.44 0.65 7.21
CA VAL A 32 -6.90 0.82 7.04
C VAL A 32 -7.20 1.98 6.11
N ALA A 33 -6.53 3.12 6.30
CA ALA A 33 -6.67 4.29 5.46
C ALA A 33 -6.28 4.01 3.99
N SER A 34 -5.25 3.19 3.77
CA SER A 34 -4.83 2.76 2.43
C SER A 34 -5.87 1.83 1.79
N GLN A 35 -6.45 0.92 2.56
CA GLN A 35 -7.53 0.04 2.11
C GLN A 35 -8.80 0.83 1.78
N ASP A 36 -9.16 1.82 2.58
CA ASP A 36 -10.29 2.72 2.32
C ASP A 36 -10.11 3.50 1.01
N LEU A 37 -8.89 3.98 0.74
CA LEU A 37 -8.57 4.63 -0.53
C LEU A 37 -8.69 3.66 -1.70
N TYR A 38 -8.11 2.46 -1.60
CA TYR A 38 -8.24 1.42 -2.62
C TYR A 38 -9.72 1.13 -2.94
N LEU A 39 -10.54 0.87 -1.91
CA LEU A 39 -11.96 0.61 -2.08
C LEU A 39 -12.72 1.82 -2.64
N GLY A 40 -12.39 3.04 -2.19
CA GLY A 40 -12.95 4.28 -2.71
C GLY A 40 -12.66 4.45 -4.20
N VAL A 41 -11.41 4.26 -4.62
CA VAL A 41 -10.99 4.33 -6.02
C VAL A 41 -11.68 3.23 -6.84
N LYS A 42 -11.79 1.99 -6.33
CA LYS A 42 -12.54 0.91 -6.97
C LYS A 42 -14.01 1.25 -7.20
N ARG A 43 -14.67 1.91 -6.24
CA ARG A 43 -16.07 2.35 -6.39
C ARG A 43 -16.22 3.42 -7.48
N VAL A 44 -15.25 4.33 -7.60
CA VAL A 44 -15.22 5.28 -8.72
C VAL A 44 -15.01 4.54 -10.03
N ALA A 45 -14.06 3.59 -10.06
CA ALA A 45 -13.73 2.80 -11.24
C ALA A 45 -14.90 1.96 -11.77
N ALA A 46 -15.77 1.48 -10.88
CA ALA A 46 -16.98 0.77 -11.28
C ALA A 46 -18.01 1.66 -12.03
N ALA A 47 -17.94 2.98 -11.85
CA ALA A 47 -18.89 3.93 -12.45
C ALA A 47 -18.27 4.78 -13.57
N LYS A 48 -16.97 5.07 -13.50
CA LYS A 48 -16.30 6.04 -14.37
C LYS A 48 -14.86 5.61 -14.67
N PRO A 49 -14.27 6.03 -15.80
CA PRO A 49 -12.86 5.81 -16.07
C PRO A 49 -11.96 6.39 -14.98
N VAL A 50 -10.98 5.58 -14.55
CA VAL A 50 -9.99 5.96 -13.54
C VAL A 50 -8.61 5.58 -14.02
N VAL A 51 -7.69 6.54 -13.98
CA VAL A 51 -6.27 6.35 -14.30
C VAL A 51 -5.44 6.82 -13.10
N ALA A 52 -4.47 6.03 -12.69
CA ALA A 52 -3.43 6.44 -11.75
C ALA A 52 -2.19 6.90 -12.53
N SER A 53 -1.65 8.05 -12.16
CA SER A 53 -0.40 8.61 -12.68
C SER A 53 0.56 8.72 -11.49
N VAL A 54 1.67 7.99 -11.56
CA VAL A 54 2.71 8.02 -10.54
C VAL A 54 3.73 9.08 -10.93
N GLY A 55 3.95 10.04 -10.02
CA GLY A 55 5.04 11.00 -10.06
C GLY A 55 6.36 10.34 -9.68
N SER A 56 6.97 10.70 -8.55
CA SER A 56 8.22 10.06 -8.12
C SER A 56 8.00 8.73 -7.40
N LEU A 57 6.89 8.56 -6.66
CA LEU A 57 6.73 7.43 -5.74
C LEU A 57 5.27 6.97 -5.60
N ALA A 58 5.04 5.67 -5.68
CA ALA A 58 3.81 5.01 -5.26
C ALA A 58 4.16 3.70 -4.56
N ALA A 59 4.54 3.80 -3.29
CA ALA A 59 4.97 2.67 -2.47
C ALA A 59 3.92 2.28 -1.42
N SER A 60 3.92 1.01 -1.01
CA SER A 60 3.10 0.45 0.06
C SER A 60 1.62 0.83 -0.10
N GLY A 61 1.01 1.46 0.89
CA GLY A 61 -0.40 1.90 0.85
C GLY A 61 -0.78 2.78 -0.36
N ALA A 62 0.16 3.53 -0.92
CA ALA A 62 -0.09 4.33 -2.13
C ALA A 62 -0.20 3.46 -3.38
N TYR A 63 0.62 2.41 -3.48
CA TYR A 63 0.46 1.41 -4.53
C TYR A 63 -0.88 0.69 -4.39
N LEU A 64 -1.27 0.34 -3.16
CA LEU A 64 -2.59 -0.26 -2.88
C LEU A 64 -3.74 0.61 -3.40
N ALA A 65 -3.71 1.92 -3.16
CA ALA A 65 -4.69 2.84 -3.72
C ALA A 65 -4.66 2.87 -5.27
N ALA A 66 -3.47 2.85 -5.87
CA ALA A 66 -3.29 2.82 -7.33
C ALA A 66 -3.90 1.58 -7.98
N LEU A 67 -3.86 0.42 -7.30
CA LEU A 67 -4.49 -0.83 -7.76
C LEU A 67 -6.01 -0.70 -7.96
N GLY A 68 -6.65 0.32 -7.37
CA GLY A 68 -8.06 0.60 -7.60
C GLY A 68 -8.37 1.15 -9.00
N ALA A 69 -7.37 1.65 -9.73
CA ALA A 69 -7.53 2.26 -11.04
C ALA A 69 -7.57 1.22 -12.18
N HIS A 70 -8.10 1.61 -13.34
CA HIS A 70 -8.10 0.73 -14.52
C HIS A 70 -6.70 0.59 -15.15
N ARG A 71 -5.92 1.66 -15.05
CA ARG A 71 -4.59 1.83 -15.63
C ARG A 71 -3.71 2.57 -14.64
N ILE A 72 -2.47 2.12 -14.50
CA ILE A 72 -1.41 2.78 -13.72
C ILE A 72 -0.31 3.14 -14.72
N PHE A 73 0.08 4.41 -14.73
CA PHE A 73 1.22 4.93 -15.48
C PHE A 73 2.26 5.43 -14.48
N ALA A 74 3.52 5.22 -14.81
CA ALA A 74 4.65 5.66 -14.01
C ALA A 74 5.77 6.09 -14.95
N TYR A 75 6.58 7.06 -14.53
CA TYR A 75 7.84 7.39 -15.19
C TYR A 75 8.84 6.25 -15.00
N GLU A 76 9.88 6.24 -15.82
CA GLU A 76 10.93 5.23 -15.71
C GLU A 76 11.68 5.35 -14.37
N GLU A 77 11.78 6.56 -13.86
CA GLU A 77 12.38 6.96 -12.60
C GLU A 77 11.43 6.85 -11.40
N SER A 78 10.15 6.55 -11.64
CA SER A 78 9.18 6.37 -10.56
C SER A 78 9.49 5.09 -9.76
N GLU A 79 9.41 5.21 -8.46
CA GLU A 79 9.49 4.10 -7.53
C GLU A 79 8.08 3.56 -7.24
N VAL A 80 7.82 2.29 -7.56
CA VAL A 80 6.51 1.66 -7.40
C VAL A 80 6.68 0.29 -6.76
N GLY A 81 5.83 -0.05 -5.79
CA GLY A 81 5.88 -1.33 -5.10
C GLY A 81 5.95 -1.16 -3.60
N SER A 82 6.98 -1.71 -2.94
CA SER A 82 7.05 -1.82 -1.48
C SER A 82 5.84 -2.56 -0.91
N ILE A 83 5.55 -3.72 -1.49
CA ILE A 83 4.41 -4.54 -1.10
C ILE A 83 4.81 -5.24 0.20
N GLY A 84 4.48 -4.62 1.33
CA GLY A 84 4.94 -5.05 2.63
C GLY A 84 4.19 -4.35 3.75
N VAL A 85 4.34 -4.89 4.96
CA VAL A 85 3.75 -4.36 6.19
C VAL A 85 4.85 -4.28 7.23
N VAL A 86 4.95 -3.13 7.89
CA VAL A 86 5.88 -2.92 9.00
C VAL A 86 5.10 -2.52 10.23
N LEU A 87 5.48 -3.09 11.37
CA LEU A 87 4.89 -2.78 12.66
C LEU A 87 6.03 -2.43 13.64
N PRO A 88 6.44 -1.15 13.70
CA PRO A 88 7.61 -0.74 14.47
C PRO A 88 7.32 -0.72 15.97
N HIS A 89 8.05 -1.55 16.74
CA HIS A 89 8.02 -1.54 18.19
C HIS A 89 9.31 -0.95 18.76
N ILE A 90 9.18 0.14 19.54
CA ILE A 90 10.31 0.79 20.21
C ILE A 90 10.20 0.49 21.71
N ALA A 91 11.14 -0.30 22.23
CA ALA A 91 11.23 -0.58 23.66
C ALA A 91 12.17 0.44 24.33
N VAL A 92 11.65 1.20 25.30
CA VAL A 92 12.39 2.28 25.98
C VAL A 92 12.77 1.95 27.43
N GLN A 93 12.52 0.73 27.90
CA GLN A 93 12.79 0.31 29.27
C GLN A 93 14.20 0.67 29.74
N GLY A 94 15.23 0.30 28.96
CA GLY A 94 16.62 0.59 29.33
C GLY A 94 16.96 2.10 29.40
N LEU A 95 16.20 2.96 28.72
CA LEU A 95 16.32 4.42 28.87
C LEU A 95 15.66 4.89 30.17
N LEU A 96 14.46 4.38 30.47
CA LEU A 96 13.74 4.72 31.69
C LEU A 96 14.51 4.31 32.95
N ASP A 97 15.10 3.10 32.93
CA ASP A 97 15.94 2.59 34.02
C ASP A 97 17.14 3.51 34.30
N ARG A 98 17.80 4.01 33.24
CA ARG A 98 18.93 4.95 33.37
C ARG A 98 18.53 6.31 33.95
N LEU A 99 17.28 6.72 33.74
CA LEU A 99 16.72 7.95 34.29
C LEU A 99 16.14 7.75 35.69
N GLY A 100 16.15 6.53 36.23
CA GLY A 100 15.55 6.21 37.52
C GLY A 100 14.01 6.26 37.51
N ILE A 101 13.39 6.17 36.34
CA ILE A 101 11.93 6.21 36.19
C ILE A 101 11.37 4.80 36.34
N GLN A 102 10.55 4.58 37.36
CA GLN A 102 9.84 3.32 37.56
C GLN A 102 8.43 3.40 36.96
N VAL A 103 8.06 2.37 36.21
CA VAL A 103 6.74 2.24 35.59
C VAL A 103 6.03 1.06 36.21
N GLU A 104 4.88 1.30 36.83
CA GLU A 104 3.96 0.27 37.30
C GLU A 104 2.69 0.28 36.43
N LEU A 105 2.33 -0.87 35.86
CA LEU A 105 1.16 -1.01 35.00
C LEU A 105 0.12 -1.90 35.66
N LEU A 106 -1.09 -1.37 35.83
CA LEU A 106 -2.26 -2.12 36.26
C LEU A 106 -3.13 -2.40 35.04
N HIS A 107 -3.26 -3.66 34.65
CA HIS A 107 -4.06 -4.05 33.49
C HIS A 107 -4.80 -5.37 33.70
N GLN A 108 -5.91 -5.52 32.97
CA GLN A 108 -6.75 -6.71 33.01
C GLN A 108 -6.46 -7.62 31.82
N GLY A 109 -5.79 -8.74 32.03
CA GLY A 109 -5.48 -9.73 30.99
C GLY A 109 -4.03 -9.69 30.51
N ARG A 110 -3.53 -10.85 30.12
CA ARG A 110 -2.10 -11.18 30.00
C ARG A 110 -1.28 -10.36 28.98
N HIS A 111 -1.92 -9.73 28.00
CA HIS A 111 -1.23 -9.05 26.89
C HIS A 111 -1.71 -7.61 26.67
N LYS A 112 -2.36 -6.98 27.66
CA LYS A 112 -2.87 -5.61 27.49
C LYS A 112 -1.80 -4.52 27.62
N ASP A 113 -0.64 -4.89 28.14
CA ASP A 113 0.58 -4.10 28.15
C ASP A 113 1.48 -4.39 26.94
N ALA A 114 1.14 -5.39 26.12
CA ALA A 114 1.87 -5.70 24.90
C ALA A 114 1.88 -4.47 23.98
N TYR A 115 3.03 -4.24 23.33
CA TYR A 115 3.23 -3.17 22.35
C TYR A 115 3.22 -1.72 22.89
N GLN A 116 3.13 -1.52 24.22
CA GLN A 116 3.23 -0.17 24.82
C GLN A 116 4.64 0.44 24.77
N GLY A 117 5.66 -0.36 24.50
CA GLY A 117 7.07 0.09 24.44
C GLY A 117 7.75 0.30 25.79
N LEU A 118 7.04 0.11 26.91
CA LEU A 118 7.58 0.28 28.27
C LEU A 118 8.43 -0.91 28.73
N ARG A 119 8.35 -2.03 28.00
CA ARG A 119 9.24 -3.20 28.13
C ARG A 119 9.46 -3.85 26.77
N PRO A 120 10.48 -4.69 26.60
CA PRO A 120 10.59 -5.58 25.45
C PRO A 120 9.37 -6.48 25.31
N LEU A 121 9.04 -6.83 24.07
CA LEU A 121 8.04 -7.86 23.77
C LEU A 121 8.56 -9.21 24.25
N THR A 122 7.69 -9.99 24.87
CA THR A 122 7.92 -11.43 25.07
C THR A 122 7.88 -12.17 23.74
N ASP A 123 8.41 -13.39 23.69
CA ASP A 123 8.37 -14.21 22.47
C ASP A 123 6.94 -14.51 22.01
N GLU A 124 6.03 -14.77 22.95
CA GLU A 124 4.61 -14.99 22.65
C GLU A 124 3.93 -13.75 22.05
N GLU A 125 4.24 -12.54 22.56
CA GLU A 125 3.71 -11.29 22.01
C GLU A 125 4.30 -10.99 20.63
N ARG A 126 5.59 -11.24 20.45
CA ARG A 126 6.27 -11.11 19.14
C ARG A 126 5.62 -12.03 18.12
N GLU A 127 5.36 -13.28 18.47
CA GLU A 127 4.68 -14.24 17.59
C GLU A 127 3.27 -13.77 17.24
N LYS A 128 2.48 -13.33 18.24
CA LYS A 128 1.11 -12.81 18.02
C LYS A 128 1.09 -11.60 17.11
N LEU A 129 1.97 -10.63 17.33
CA LEU A 129 2.09 -9.44 16.47
C LEU A 129 2.61 -9.81 15.07
N GLY A 130 3.51 -10.79 14.97
CA GLY A 130 3.97 -11.35 13.71
C GLY A 130 2.82 -11.93 12.88
N ARG A 131 1.91 -12.68 13.50
CA ARG A 131 0.70 -13.18 12.82
C ARG A 131 -0.22 -12.06 12.33
N VAL A 132 -0.33 -10.95 13.07
CA VAL A 132 -1.09 -9.77 12.62
C VAL A 132 -0.46 -9.19 11.36
N THR A 133 0.86 -8.96 11.35
CA THR A 133 1.56 -8.45 10.16
C THR A 133 1.47 -9.39 8.97
N ASP A 134 1.54 -10.72 9.21
CA ASP A 134 1.40 -11.73 8.17
C ASP A 134 0.01 -11.66 7.51
N VAL A 135 -1.08 -11.67 8.29
CA VAL A 135 -2.45 -11.57 7.75
C VAL A 135 -2.64 -10.34 6.86
N ILE A 136 -2.10 -9.19 7.27
CA ILE A 136 -2.19 -7.96 6.48
C ILE A 136 -1.36 -8.08 5.20
N TYR A 137 -0.14 -8.62 5.29
CA TYR A 137 0.73 -8.84 4.14
C TYR A 137 0.07 -9.79 3.13
N GLN A 138 -0.49 -10.90 3.59
CA GLN A 138 -1.21 -11.86 2.75
C GLN A 138 -2.35 -11.20 1.97
N SER A 139 -3.16 -10.37 2.64
CA SER A 139 -4.24 -9.60 2.03
C SER A 139 -3.76 -8.62 0.95
N PHE A 140 -2.59 -7.99 1.16
CA PHE A 140 -2.00 -7.10 0.17
C PHE A 140 -1.53 -7.88 -1.06
N ILE A 141 -0.82 -9.00 -0.87
CA ILE A 141 -0.42 -9.90 -1.97
C ILE A 141 -1.63 -10.35 -2.78
N ASP A 142 -2.71 -10.78 -2.13
CA ASP A 142 -3.93 -11.23 -2.81
C ASP A 142 -4.60 -10.11 -3.60
N THR A 143 -4.57 -8.88 -3.08
CA THR A 143 -5.08 -7.70 -3.78
C THR A 143 -4.25 -7.38 -5.02
N VAL A 144 -2.92 -7.43 -4.92
CA VAL A 144 -2.03 -7.27 -6.08
C VAL A 144 -2.30 -8.37 -7.11
N ALA A 145 -2.31 -9.64 -6.70
CA ALA A 145 -2.57 -10.78 -7.59
C ALA A 145 -3.90 -10.61 -8.35
N ARG A 146 -4.97 -10.25 -7.65
CA ARG A 146 -6.30 -10.01 -8.23
C ARG A 146 -6.31 -8.85 -9.23
N GLU A 147 -5.86 -7.67 -8.82
CA GLU A 147 -5.99 -6.46 -9.64
C GLU A 147 -5.00 -6.45 -10.82
N ARG A 148 -3.83 -7.07 -10.66
CA ARG A 148 -2.83 -7.21 -11.72
C ARG A 148 -3.04 -8.46 -12.59
N ARG A 149 -4.01 -9.31 -12.25
CA ARG A 149 -4.31 -10.59 -12.91
C ARG A 149 -3.08 -11.48 -13.01
N MET A 150 -2.36 -11.59 -11.91
CA MET A 150 -1.09 -12.29 -11.80
C MET A 150 -1.23 -13.45 -10.80
N PRO A 151 -0.68 -14.64 -11.09
CA PRO A 151 -0.56 -15.71 -10.10
C PRO A 151 0.20 -15.22 -8.88
N ARG A 152 -0.22 -15.68 -7.70
CA ARG A 152 0.33 -15.25 -6.41
C ARG A 152 1.83 -15.53 -6.30
N GLU A 153 2.29 -16.63 -6.89
CA GLU A 153 3.68 -17.08 -6.95
C GLU A 153 4.57 -16.11 -7.72
N LYS A 154 4.00 -15.32 -8.64
CA LYS A 154 4.74 -14.27 -9.35
C LYS A 154 4.72 -12.94 -8.61
N VAL A 155 3.77 -12.72 -7.69
CA VAL A 155 3.68 -11.51 -6.87
C VAL A 155 4.68 -11.56 -5.72
N LEU A 156 4.82 -12.71 -5.06
CA LEU A 156 5.76 -12.89 -3.92
C LEU A 156 7.19 -12.41 -4.21
N PRO A 157 7.88 -12.82 -5.29
CA PRO A 157 9.23 -12.34 -5.57
C PRO A 157 9.31 -10.86 -5.98
N LEU A 158 8.17 -10.23 -6.30
CA LEU A 158 8.08 -8.78 -6.51
C LEU A 158 7.82 -8.02 -5.21
N ALA A 159 7.18 -8.68 -4.23
CA ALA A 159 6.90 -8.11 -2.92
C ALA A 159 8.12 -8.15 -1.98
N ASP A 160 8.96 -9.18 -2.14
CA ASP A 160 10.24 -9.27 -1.41
C ASP A 160 11.26 -8.20 -1.86
N ARG A 161 10.99 -7.52 -2.98
CA ARG A 161 11.81 -6.41 -3.47
C ARG A 161 11.41 -5.13 -2.74
N GLY A 162 12.34 -4.58 -1.97
CA GLY A 162 12.19 -3.24 -1.43
C GLY A 162 12.12 -2.19 -2.54
N VAL A 163 11.76 -0.95 -2.21
CA VAL A 163 11.78 0.18 -3.16
C VAL A 163 13.16 0.34 -3.83
N LEU A 164 14.21 -0.04 -3.10
CA LEU A 164 15.61 0.03 -3.51
C LEU A 164 16.04 -1.14 -4.45
N ASP A 165 15.27 -2.23 -4.52
CA ASP A 165 15.63 -3.44 -5.27
C ASP A 165 15.15 -3.37 -6.72
N ARG A 166 15.62 -2.33 -7.42
CA ARG A 166 15.37 -2.12 -8.86
C ARG A 166 16.07 -3.20 -9.68
N ALA A 167 15.48 -4.38 -9.79
CA ALA A 167 15.89 -5.38 -10.75
C ALA A 167 15.21 -5.13 -12.11
N ALA A 168 15.95 -4.43 -12.97
CA ALA A 168 16.11 -4.75 -14.39
C ALA A 168 15.10 -5.77 -14.96
N GLY A 169 14.04 -5.29 -15.62
CA GLY A 169 13.08 -6.20 -16.25
C GLY A 169 11.99 -5.53 -17.08
N THR A 170 11.60 -4.30 -16.75
CA THR A 170 10.74 -3.48 -17.62
C THR A 170 11.62 -2.54 -18.42
N ARG A 171 11.99 -2.96 -19.65
CA ARG A 171 12.52 -2.03 -20.65
C ARG A 171 11.56 -0.85 -20.83
N PRO A 172 12.09 0.36 -21.01
CA PRO A 172 11.34 1.59 -20.87
C PRO A 172 10.38 1.81 -22.04
N ARG A 173 9.21 2.35 -21.73
CA ARG A 173 8.40 3.11 -22.69
C ARG A 173 7.72 4.27 -21.98
N VAL A 174 8.46 5.36 -21.79
CA VAL A 174 7.82 6.67 -21.79
C VAL A 174 7.44 6.97 -23.24
N GLY A 175 6.14 6.94 -23.54
CA GLY A 175 5.60 7.26 -24.87
C GLY A 175 5.17 6.03 -25.69
N ARG A 176 3.87 5.98 -25.98
CA ARG A 176 3.18 5.09 -26.93
C ARG A 176 3.41 3.59 -26.75
N CYS A 177 2.31 2.89 -26.46
CA CYS A 177 2.07 1.57 -27.03
C CYS A 177 2.09 1.70 -28.57
N ALA A 178 3.26 1.55 -29.20
CA ALA A 178 3.38 1.39 -30.63
C ALA A 178 3.58 -0.09 -30.98
N GLY A 179 2.71 -0.57 -31.86
CA GLY A 179 2.77 -1.84 -32.57
C GLY A 179 1.70 -1.84 -33.68
N GLY A 180 2.04 -1.25 -34.82
CA GLY A 180 1.42 -1.49 -36.14
C GLY A 180 0.16 -0.67 -36.53
N PRO A 181 -0.02 -0.36 -37.83
CA PRO A 181 -1.23 0.28 -38.34
C PRO A 181 -2.37 -0.73 -38.33
N GLY A 182 -3.14 -0.75 -37.26
CA GLY A 182 -4.27 -1.65 -37.09
C GLY A 182 -4.69 -1.66 -35.63
N GLY A 183 -5.85 -1.08 -35.35
CA GLY A 183 -6.23 -0.65 -34.01
C GLY A 183 -6.25 -1.73 -32.93
N ARG A 184 -5.69 -1.39 -31.76
CA ARG A 184 -6.23 -1.66 -30.40
C ARG A 184 -5.33 -1.04 -29.32
N VAL A 185 -5.90 -0.18 -28.48
CA VAL A 185 -5.22 0.57 -27.41
C VAL A 185 -5.19 -0.23 -26.11
N GLY A 186 -4.03 -0.32 -25.47
CA GLY A 186 -3.92 -0.49 -24.01
C GLY A 186 -3.15 -1.72 -23.52
N ARG A 187 -1.95 -1.51 -22.97
CA ARG A 187 -1.34 -2.41 -21.97
C ARG A 187 -0.76 -1.56 -20.82
N THR A 188 -1.04 -1.98 -19.60
CA THR A 188 -0.63 -1.38 -18.31
C THR A 188 0.79 -1.78 -17.94
N CYS A 189 1.51 -0.93 -17.19
CA CYS A 189 2.71 -1.34 -16.43
C CYS A 189 2.36 -2.59 -15.61
N PRO A 190 3.18 -3.66 -15.58
CA PRO A 190 2.89 -4.92 -14.89
C PRO A 190 2.55 -4.72 -13.42
#